data_AF-A0A3P6SID5-F1
#
_entry.id   AF-A0A3P6SID5-F1
#
_cell.length_a   1.000
_cell.length_b   1.000
_cell.length_c   1.000
_cell.angle_alpha   90.00
_cell.angle_beta   90.00
_cell.angle_gamma   90.00
#
_symmetry.space_group_name_H-M   'P 1'
#
loop_
_entity.id
_entity.type
_entity.pdbx_description
1 polymer ?
#
loop_
_entity_poly.entity_id
_entity_poly.type
_entity_poly.pdbx_seq_one_letter_code
_entity_poly.pdbx_strand_id
1 'polypeptide(L)'
;MRSLVTSSGQRHRILQRILDRPGLFGLISYTAALYYASFILDYKNSEHTRVSEHALMPGLVTERFDKDGLAVEYLQGLKENVKYKQDYICKCMEEVGLQCHKQRWWSTVKLSNASGTNVYAVLRATRATGVEAMLFAVDLTQREALAVTMAYAAFARQQVYWARDLFFVFVDGGAAGMDAWLSEYHLVEGNALRGEPLSAVGGVMIGGVVMKV
;
A
#
# COMPACT_ATOMS: atom_id res chain seq x y z
N MET A 1 -25.28 -27.04 30.72
CA MET A 1 -25.14 -25.83 29.89
C MET A 1 -25.00 -26.26 28.44
N ARG A 2 -25.75 -25.60 27.54
CA ARG A 2 -26.03 -26.03 26.16
C ARG A 2 -24.76 -26.13 25.30
N SER A 3 -24.57 -27.29 24.66
CA SER A 3 -23.60 -27.50 23.59
C SER A 3 -24.11 -26.81 22.32
N LEU A 4 -23.34 -25.82 21.85
CA LEU A 4 -23.61 -25.03 20.67
C LEU A 4 -23.25 -25.82 19.40
N VAL A 5 -24.22 -25.88 18.49
CA VAL A 5 -24.07 -25.95 17.02
C VAL A 5 -23.25 -27.14 16.48
N THR A 6 -23.97 -28.21 16.10
CA THR A 6 -23.47 -29.25 15.20
C THR A 6 -23.45 -28.72 13.77
N SER A 7 -22.36 -28.07 13.37
CA SER A 7 -22.08 -27.79 11.95
C SER A 7 -21.64 -29.09 11.27
N SER A 8 -22.40 -29.50 10.26
CA SER A 8 -22.24 -30.70 9.42
C SER A 8 -21.18 -30.53 8.33
N GLY A 9 -19.98 -30.12 8.69
CA GLY A 9 -18.79 -30.16 7.83
C GLY A 9 -17.78 -31.15 8.41
N GLN A 10 -17.12 -31.96 7.57
CA GLN A 10 -16.05 -32.87 8.01
C GLN A 10 -15.01 -32.08 8.83
N ARG A 11 -15.01 -32.26 10.16
CA ARG A 11 -14.03 -31.61 11.04
C ARG A 11 -12.64 -32.17 10.70
N HIS A 12 -11.69 -31.28 10.38
CA HIS A 12 -10.31 -31.67 10.09
C HIS A 12 -9.72 -32.50 11.25
N ARG A 13 -9.15 -33.66 10.94
CA ARG A 13 -8.60 -34.63 11.93
C ARG A 13 -7.58 -34.02 12.90
N ILE A 14 -6.87 -32.97 12.47
CA ILE A 14 -5.89 -32.25 13.29
C ILE A 14 -6.58 -31.48 14.42
N LEU A 15 -7.67 -30.79 14.11
CA LEU A 15 -8.46 -30.04 15.07
C LEU A 15 -9.07 -30.96 16.13
N GLN A 16 -9.57 -32.14 15.73
CA GLN A 16 -10.08 -33.13 16.68
C GLN A 16 -8.99 -33.58 17.67
N ARG A 17 -7.78 -33.92 17.18
CA ARG A 17 -6.66 -34.32 18.06
C ARG A 17 -6.25 -33.24 19.07
N ILE A 18 -6.39 -31.97 18.70
CA ILE A 18 -6.11 -30.83 19.60
C ILE A 18 -7.21 -30.69 20.66
N LEU A 19 -8.47 -30.80 20.24
CA LEU A 19 -9.65 -30.72 21.12
C LEU A 19 -9.78 -31.93 22.07
N ASP A 20 -9.25 -33.09 21.70
CA ASP A 20 -9.29 -34.31 22.53
C ASP A 20 -8.36 -34.25 23.76
N ARG A 21 -7.39 -33.32 23.78
CA ARG A 21 -6.47 -33.13 24.92
C ARG A 21 -6.32 -31.65 25.31
N PRO A 22 -7.39 -31.00 25.79
CA PRO A 22 -7.41 -29.56 26.01
C PRO A 22 -6.40 -29.10 27.07
N GLY A 23 -6.12 -29.92 28.10
CA GLY A 23 -5.17 -29.56 29.17
C GLY A 23 -3.72 -29.44 28.71
N LEU A 24 -3.26 -30.34 27.83
CA LEU A 24 -1.87 -30.34 27.34
C LEU A 24 -1.61 -29.15 26.41
N PHE A 25 -2.49 -28.94 25.43
CA PHE A 25 -2.37 -27.82 24.49
C PHE A 25 -2.61 -26.48 25.18
N GLY A 26 -3.47 -26.44 26.20
CA GLY A 26 -3.63 -25.29 27.07
C GLY A 26 -2.33 -24.93 27.80
N LEU A 27 -1.67 -25.92 28.42
CA LEU A 27 -0.39 -25.71 29.11
C LEU A 27 0.70 -25.20 28.14
N ILE A 28 0.82 -25.82 26.95
CA ILE A 28 1.79 -25.41 25.93
C ILE A 28 1.52 -23.97 25.46
N SER A 29 0.25 -23.61 25.25
CA SER A 29 -0.13 -22.24 24.88
C SER A 29 0.23 -21.23 25.97
N TYR A 30 -0.06 -21.55 27.23
CA TYR A 30 0.28 -20.68 28.37
C TYR A 30 1.78 -20.50 28.55
N THR A 31 2.57 -21.58 28.44
CA THR A 31 4.03 -21.49 28.55
C THR A 31 4.64 -20.71 27.38
N ALA A 32 4.14 -20.92 26.16
CA ALA A 32 4.54 -20.15 24.99
C ALA A 32 4.21 -18.65 25.15
N ALA A 33 3.03 -18.33 25.68
CA ALA A 33 2.63 -16.95 25.95
C ALA A 33 3.52 -16.28 27.01
N LEU A 34 3.83 -16.97 28.11
CA LEU A 34 4.73 -16.46 29.16
C LEU A 34 6.16 -16.25 28.63
N TYR A 35 6.66 -17.20 27.83
CA TYR A 35 7.95 -17.06 27.18
C TYR A 35 7.98 -15.85 26.23
N TYR A 36 6.96 -15.72 25.37
CA TYR A 36 6.87 -14.60 24.43
C TYR A 36 6.74 -13.24 25.13
N ALA A 37 5.95 -13.17 26.21
CA ALA A 37 5.85 -11.96 27.03
C ALA A 37 7.20 -11.59 27.67
N SER A 38 7.90 -12.58 28.23
CA SER A 38 9.23 -12.38 28.82
C SER A 38 10.26 -11.94 27.76
N PHE A 39 10.15 -12.47 26.54
CA PHE A 39 11.02 -12.13 25.42
C PHE A 39 10.84 -10.69 24.95
N ILE A 40 9.61 -10.20 24.87
CA ILE A 40 9.31 -8.80 24.49
C ILE A 40 9.70 -7.82 25.60
N LEU A 41 9.58 -8.22 26.86
CA LEU A 41 9.91 -7.38 28.02
C LEU A 41 11.43 -7.26 28.25
N ASP A 42 12.24 -8.14 27.65
CA ASP A 42 13.70 -8.02 27.73
C ASP A 42 14.15 -6.74 27.01
N TYR A 43 14.82 -5.86 27.75
CA TYR A 43 15.28 -4.55 27.27
C TYR A 43 16.19 -4.66 26.04
N LYS A 44 16.90 -5.80 25.89
CA LYS A 44 17.75 -6.08 24.73
C LYS A 44 16.97 -6.28 23.43
N ASN A 45 15.72 -6.74 23.54
CA ASN A 45 14.85 -7.04 22.39
C ASN A 45 13.81 -5.93 22.16
N SER A 46 13.55 -5.08 23.17
CA SER A 46 12.64 -3.95 23.05
C SER A 46 13.27 -2.78 22.28
N GLU A 47 12.48 -2.08 21.47
CA GLU A 47 12.93 -0.84 20.83
C GLU A 47 13.30 0.22 21.88
N HIS A 48 14.54 0.72 21.87
CA HIS A 48 15.05 1.65 22.88
C HIS A 48 14.26 2.97 22.99
N THR A 49 13.62 3.42 21.92
CA THR A 49 12.80 4.63 21.91
C THR A 49 11.71 4.53 20.84
N ARG A 50 10.54 4.02 21.23
CA ARG A 50 9.34 4.07 20.37
C ARG A 50 8.68 5.43 20.51
N VAL A 51 8.87 6.30 19.53
CA VAL A 51 8.04 7.51 19.38
C VAL A 51 6.67 7.07 18.87
N SER A 52 5.59 7.48 19.52
CA SER A 52 4.25 7.12 19.04
C SER A 52 4.05 7.65 17.62
N GLU A 53 3.74 6.76 16.69
CA GLU A 53 3.59 7.04 15.26
C GLU A 53 2.52 8.10 14.94
N HIS A 54 1.56 8.30 15.84
CA HIS A 54 0.44 9.23 15.68
C HIS A 54 0.69 10.65 16.24
N ALA A 55 1.81 10.88 16.93
CA ALA A 55 2.10 12.18 17.54
C ALA A 55 3.26 12.86 16.81
N LEU A 56 2.93 13.65 15.78
CA LEU A 56 3.81 14.75 15.38
C LEU A 56 3.62 15.89 16.39
N MET A 57 4.71 16.40 16.93
CA MET A 57 4.64 17.59 17.78
C MET A 57 4.10 18.76 16.94
N PRO A 58 3.11 19.52 17.46
CA PRO A 58 2.59 20.69 16.77
C PRO A 58 3.76 21.65 16.47
N GLY A 59 3.97 21.95 15.19
CA GLY A 59 5.12 22.74 14.70
C GLY A 59 6.13 21.98 13.83
N LEU A 60 6.12 20.64 13.80
CA LEU A 60 6.93 19.85 12.85
C LEU A 60 6.20 19.51 11.54
N VAL A 61 4.90 19.83 11.46
CA VAL A 61 4.11 19.64 10.25
C VAL A 61 4.22 20.89 9.39
N THR A 62 4.61 20.69 8.14
CA THR A 62 4.51 21.73 7.11
C THR A 62 3.05 21.79 6.64
N GLU A 63 2.28 22.77 7.13
CA GLU A 63 0.83 22.86 6.87
C GLU A 63 0.50 23.28 5.44
N ARG A 64 1.42 23.97 4.76
CA ARG A 64 1.19 24.54 3.44
C ARG A 64 1.93 23.76 2.38
N PHE A 65 1.20 23.37 1.35
CA PHE A 65 1.77 22.94 0.09
C PHE A 65 2.28 24.18 -0.65
N ASP A 66 3.57 24.19 -1.01
CA ASP A 66 4.26 25.33 -1.63
C ASP A 66 4.83 25.00 -3.02
N LYS A 67 4.41 23.88 -3.63
CA LYS A 67 4.97 23.37 -4.90
C LYS A 67 4.08 23.65 -6.12
N ASP A 68 3.39 24.78 -6.12
CA ASP A 68 2.51 25.17 -7.24
C ASP A 68 3.29 25.31 -8.55
N GLY A 69 4.48 25.93 -8.52
CA GLY A 69 5.34 26.06 -9.71
C GLY A 69 5.77 24.71 -10.28
N LEU A 70 6.08 23.74 -9.41
CA LEU A 70 6.45 22.38 -9.81
C LEU A 70 5.26 21.63 -10.41
N ALA A 71 4.05 21.84 -9.87
CA ALA A 71 2.83 21.28 -10.46
C ALA A 71 2.59 21.81 -11.88
N VAL A 72 2.83 23.10 -12.13
CA VAL A 72 2.74 23.69 -13.47
C VAL A 72 3.78 23.10 -14.42
N GLU A 73 5.03 22.92 -13.95
CA GLU A 73 6.09 22.28 -14.73
C GLU A 73 5.73 20.84 -15.12
N TYR A 74 5.28 20.03 -14.16
CA TYR A 74 4.82 18.67 -14.45
C TYR A 74 3.63 18.64 -15.40
N LEU A 75 2.67 19.57 -15.25
CA LEU A 75 1.54 19.69 -16.16
C LEU A 75 2.00 19.98 -17.60
N GLN A 76 2.99 20.86 -17.76
CA GLN A 76 3.56 21.18 -19.07
C GLN A 76 4.28 19.97 -19.67
N GLY A 77 5.13 19.28 -18.91
CA GLY A 77 5.81 18.08 -19.41
C GLY A 77 4.85 16.93 -19.74
N LEU A 78 3.73 16.80 -19.02
CA LEU A 78 2.64 15.86 -19.36
C LEU A 78 1.89 16.22 -20.65
N LYS A 79 1.83 17.51 -21.01
CA LYS A 79 1.27 17.97 -22.29
C LYS A 79 2.22 17.70 -23.45
N GLU A 80 3.52 17.78 -23.22
CA GLU A 80 4.54 17.49 -24.23
C GLU A 80 4.68 15.97 -24.47
N ASN A 81 4.63 15.16 -23.40
CA ASN A 81 4.85 13.72 -23.44
C ASN A 81 3.55 12.90 -23.52
N VAL A 82 2.63 13.25 -24.43
CA VAL A 82 1.29 12.61 -24.49
C VAL A 82 1.34 11.10 -24.77
N LYS A 83 2.30 10.64 -25.58
CA LYS A 83 2.43 9.22 -25.95
C LYS A 83 3.14 8.37 -24.89
N TYR A 84 4.06 8.97 -24.15
CA TYR A 84 4.95 8.29 -23.20
C TYR A 84 4.76 8.86 -21.79
N LYS A 85 3.51 9.12 -21.39
CA LYS A 85 3.19 9.71 -20.08
C LYS A 85 3.76 8.86 -18.95
N GLN A 86 3.60 7.54 -19.04
CA GLN A 86 4.06 6.59 -18.04
C GLN A 86 5.58 6.64 -17.84
N ASP A 87 6.34 6.76 -18.92
CA ASP A 87 7.81 6.88 -18.87
C ASP A 87 8.23 8.22 -18.28
N TYR A 88 7.56 9.29 -18.71
CA TYR A 88 7.78 10.64 -18.18
C TYR A 88 7.52 10.71 -16.66
N ILE A 89 6.40 10.15 -16.20
CA ILE A 89 6.04 10.12 -14.77
C ILE A 89 7.13 9.37 -13.99
N CYS A 90 7.52 8.17 -14.41
CA CYS A 90 8.54 7.44 -13.68
C CYS A 90 9.88 8.16 -13.63
N LYS A 91 10.30 8.74 -14.76
CA LYS A 91 11.53 9.54 -14.79
C LYS A 91 11.47 10.69 -13.78
N CYS A 92 10.37 11.45 -13.74
CA CYS A 92 10.21 12.55 -12.79
C CYS A 92 10.22 12.07 -11.33
N MET A 93 9.55 10.96 -11.03
CA MET A 93 9.50 10.40 -9.67
C MET A 93 10.88 9.88 -9.22
N GLU A 94 11.62 9.23 -10.11
CA GLU A 94 12.98 8.74 -9.86
C GLU A 94 13.97 9.90 -9.66
N GLU A 95 13.86 10.98 -10.44
CA GLU A 95 14.68 12.19 -10.29
C GLU A 95 14.49 12.85 -8.91
N VAL A 96 13.28 12.77 -8.35
CA VAL A 96 13.01 13.25 -6.98
C VAL A 96 13.46 12.24 -5.91
N GLY A 97 13.88 11.04 -6.29
CA GLY A 97 14.37 10.00 -5.40
C GLY A 97 13.26 9.13 -4.79
N LEU A 98 12.16 8.93 -5.52
CA LEU A 98 11.13 7.93 -5.23
C LEU A 98 11.36 6.66 -6.06
N GLN A 99 10.94 5.50 -5.53
CA GLN A 99 10.99 4.24 -6.27
C GLN A 99 9.79 4.18 -7.23
N CYS A 100 10.02 4.30 -8.53
CA CYS A 100 8.96 4.18 -9.53
C CYS A 100 8.97 2.83 -10.22
N HIS A 101 7.78 2.29 -10.45
CA HIS A 101 7.57 1.02 -11.10
C HIS A 101 6.35 1.09 -12.02
N LYS A 102 6.31 0.17 -12.98
CA LYS A 102 5.20 0.03 -13.93
C LYS A 102 4.59 -1.34 -13.77
N GLN A 103 3.28 -1.42 -13.98
CA GLN A 103 2.54 -2.67 -13.94
C GLN A 103 1.66 -2.73 -15.18
N ARG A 104 1.93 -3.70 -16.06
CA ARG A 104 1.00 -3.97 -17.17
C ARG A 104 -0.16 -4.80 -16.66
N TRP A 105 -1.34 -4.54 -17.21
CA TRP A 105 -2.54 -5.29 -16.88
C TRP A 105 -3.40 -5.51 -18.11
N TRP A 106 -4.20 -6.56 -18.07
CA TRP A 106 -5.16 -6.89 -19.11
C TRP A 106 -6.42 -7.48 -18.51
N SER A 107 -7.54 -7.20 -19.18
CA SER A 107 -8.87 -7.65 -18.85
C SER A 107 -9.42 -8.46 -20.02
N THR A 108 -9.85 -9.68 -19.72
CA THR A 108 -10.51 -10.61 -20.65
C THR A 108 -12.01 -10.68 -20.37
N VAL A 109 -12.59 -9.60 -19.83
CA VAL A 109 -14.04 -9.50 -19.62
C VAL A 109 -14.76 -9.63 -20.97
N LYS A 110 -15.76 -10.53 -21.02
CA LYS A 110 -16.46 -10.96 -22.25
C LYS A 110 -17.01 -9.83 -23.14
N LEU A 111 -17.18 -8.61 -22.62
CA LEU A 111 -17.72 -7.46 -23.35
C LEU A 111 -16.65 -6.45 -23.82
N SER A 112 -15.48 -6.40 -23.20
CA SER A 112 -14.42 -5.47 -23.59
C SER A 112 -13.05 -6.00 -23.18
N ASN A 113 -12.23 -6.34 -24.17
CA ASN A 113 -10.82 -6.54 -23.93
C ASN A 113 -10.19 -5.16 -23.70
N ALA A 114 -9.70 -4.95 -22.48
CA ALA A 114 -9.01 -3.73 -22.10
C ALA A 114 -7.62 -4.10 -21.59
N SER A 115 -6.64 -3.26 -21.86
CA SER A 115 -5.28 -3.43 -21.36
C SER A 115 -4.66 -2.07 -21.17
N GLY A 116 -3.76 -1.96 -20.21
CA GLY A 116 -3.12 -0.70 -19.88
C GLY A 116 -1.82 -0.92 -19.11
N THR A 117 -1.14 0.18 -18.83
CA THR A 117 0.06 0.17 -17.98
C THR A 117 -0.10 1.20 -16.89
N ASN A 118 -0.31 0.72 -15.67
CA ASN A 118 -0.29 1.56 -14.49
C ASN A 118 1.15 1.93 -14.16
N VAL A 119 1.31 3.10 -13.57
CA VAL A 119 2.59 3.55 -13.00
C VAL A 119 2.37 3.79 -11.53
N TYR A 120 3.32 3.43 -10.70
CA TYR A 120 3.24 3.76 -9.28
C TYR A 120 4.61 4.14 -8.73
N ALA A 121 4.60 5.11 -7.82
CA ALA A 121 5.77 5.54 -7.09
C ALA A 121 5.59 5.27 -5.60
N VAL A 122 6.65 4.82 -4.94
CA VAL A 122 6.63 4.42 -3.53
C VAL A 122 7.57 5.31 -2.73
N LEU A 123 7.03 5.93 -1.69
CA LEU A 123 7.76 6.61 -0.63
C LEU A 123 7.73 5.70 0.61
N ARG A 124 8.90 5.24 1.04
CA ARG A 124 9.03 4.48 2.29
C ARG A 124 9.18 5.42 3.47
N ALA A 125 8.34 5.25 4.50
CA ALA A 125 8.45 6.03 5.72
C ALA A 125 9.74 5.67 6.45
N THR A 126 10.58 6.67 6.74
CA THR A 126 11.86 6.47 7.42
C THR A 126 11.69 6.20 8.92
N ARG A 127 10.56 6.62 9.52
CA ARG A 127 10.30 6.49 10.96
C ARG A 127 9.46 5.27 11.34
N ALA A 128 9.01 4.48 10.37
CA ALA A 128 8.09 3.37 10.62
C ALA A 128 8.60 2.07 9.99
N THR A 129 8.10 0.95 10.51
CA THR A 129 8.47 -0.40 10.10
C THR A 129 7.86 -0.82 8.75
N GLY A 130 7.19 0.08 8.02
CA GLY A 130 6.57 -0.19 6.72
C GLY A 130 5.36 -1.14 6.77
N VAL A 131 4.80 -1.39 7.96
CA VAL A 131 3.68 -2.34 8.18
C VAL A 131 2.32 -1.81 7.73
N GLU A 132 2.21 -0.51 7.52
CA GLU A 132 1.00 0.18 7.06
C GLU A 132 1.36 1.16 5.94
N ALA A 133 0.42 1.30 5.00
CA ALA A 133 0.58 2.12 3.82
C ALA A 133 -0.68 2.96 3.54
N MET A 134 -0.49 4.12 2.90
CA MET A 134 -1.55 4.97 2.38
C MET A 134 -1.45 5.07 0.86
N LEU A 135 -2.60 5.08 0.19
CA LEU A 135 -2.70 5.12 -1.26
C LEU A 135 -3.20 6.48 -1.76
N PHE A 136 -2.53 7.05 -2.74
CA PHE A 136 -3.00 8.16 -3.55
C PHE A 136 -3.18 7.68 -4.97
N ALA A 137 -4.42 7.60 -5.43
CA ALA A 137 -4.76 7.14 -6.77
C ALA A 137 -5.20 8.31 -7.65
N VAL A 138 -4.71 8.36 -8.88
CA VAL A 138 -5.12 9.36 -9.87
C VAL A 138 -5.19 8.73 -11.26
N ASP A 139 -6.18 9.13 -12.04
CA ASP A 139 -6.38 8.64 -13.40
C ASP A 139 -5.44 9.39 -14.37
N LEU A 140 -4.73 8.66 -15.25
CA LEU A 140 -3.84 9.23 -16.27
C LEU A 140 -4.55 10.15 -17.28
N THR A 141 -5.88 10.08 -17.37
CA THR A 141 -6.70 10.99 -18.17
C THR A 141 -6.81 12.39 -17.53
N GLN A 142 -6.76 12.49 -16.20
CA GLN A 142 -6.89 13.74 -15.45
C GLN A 142 -5.54 14.42 -15.26
N ARG A 143 -5.07 15.13 -16.29
CA ARG A 143 -3.73 15.73 -16.32
C ARG A 143 -3.44 16.71 -15.18
N GLU A 144 -4.43 17.49 -14.76
CA GLU A 144 -4.28 18.49 -13.69
C GLU A 144 -4.10 17.81 -12.32
N ALA A 145 -5.01 16.89 -11.98
CA ALA A 145 -4.89 16.05 -10.79
C ALA A 145 -3.58 15.25 -10.77
N LEU A 146 -3.17 14.73 -11.94
CA LEU A 146 -1.93 14.00 -12.13
C LEU A 146 -0.71 14.87 -11.78
N ALA A 147 -0.64 16.09 -12.33
CA ALA A 147 0.45 17.03 -12.09
C ALA A 147 0.53 17.47 -10.61
N VAL A 148 -0.61 17.75 -9.98
CA VAL A 148 -0.69 18.08 -8.56
C VAL A 148 -0.24 16.89 -7.70
N THR A 149 -0.66 15.66 -8.04
CA THR A 149 -0.24 14.45 -7.32
C THR A 149 1.26 14.22 -7.44
N MET A 150 1.85 14.43 -8.62
CA MET A 150 3.30 14.36 -8.84
C MET A 150 4.05 15.40 -8.00
N ALA A 151 3.57 16.65 -7.98
CA ALA A 151 4.15 17.72 -7.17
C ALA A 151 4.02 17.44 -5.67
N TYR A 152 2.90 16.86 -5.24
CA TYR A 152 2.71 16.41 -3.86
C TYR A 152 3.63 15.24 -3.50
N ALA A 153 3.84 14.28 -4.38
CA ALA A 153 4.80 13.20 -4.15
C ALA A 153 6.23 13.76 -3.95
N ALA A 154 6.60 14.76 -4.76
CA ALA A 154 7.88 15.45 -4.64
C ALA A 154 8.00 16.24 -3.33
N PHE A 155 6.94 16.94 -2.93
CA PHE A 155 6.86 17.61 -1.63
C PHE A 155 6.96 16.61 -0.48
N ALA A 156 6.22 15.51 -0.54
CA ALA A 156 6.21 14.46 0.47
C ALA A 156 7.60 13.85 0.64
N ARG A 157 8.37 13.65 -0.44
CA ARG A 157 9.74 13.13 -0.37
C ARG A 157 10.68 14.02 0.45
N GLN A 158 10.44 15.33 0.49
CA GLN A 158 11.20 16.30 1.28
C GLN A 158 10.84 16.26 2.78
N GLN A 159 9.67 15.72 3.14
CA GLN A 159 9.24 15.59 4.53
C GLN A 159 9.81 14.31 5.14
N VAL A 160 10.51 14.42 6.27
CA VAL A 160 11.14 13.28 6.97
C VAL A 160 10.15 12.57 7.91
N TYR A 161 8.98 13.17 8.13
CA TYR A 161 8.13 12.82 9.27
C TYR A 161 6.95 11.89 8.93
N TRP A 162 6.95 11.24 7.77
CA TRP A 162 5.90 10.28 7.45
C TRP A 162 5.91 9.09 8.41
N ALA A 163 4.73 8.76 8.92
CA ALA A 163 4.52 7.61 9.78
C ALA A 163 4.18 6.34 8.99
N ARG A 164 3.87 6.47 7.69
CA ARG A 164 3.34 5.40 6.82
C ARG A 164 3.94 5.48 5.44
N ASP A 165 4.10 4.33 4.79
CA ASP A 165 4.51 4.29 3.39
C ASP A 165 3.44 4.95 2.53
N LEU A 166 3.85 5.77 1.56
CA LEU A 166 2.93 6.41 0.64
C LEU A 166 3.09 5.80 -0.75
N PHE A 167 1.99 5.31 -1.31
CA PHE A 167 1.90 4.80 -2.66
C PHE A 167 1.17 5.82 -3.52
N PHE A 168 1.83 6.31 -4.57
CA PHE A 168 1.22 7.17 -5.58
C PHE A 168 0.97 6.31 -6.82
N VAL A 169 -0.29 5.98 -7.10
CA VAL A 169 -0.68 5.12 -8.22
C VAL A 169 -1.35 5.96 -9.29
N PHE A 170 -0.71 5.99 -10.46
CA PHE A 170 -1.14 6.64 -11.68
C PHE A 170 -1.78 5.59 -12.57
N VAL A 171 -3.12 5.59 -12.55
CA VAL A 171 -3.94 4.50 -13.08
C VAL A 171 -4.24 4.71 -14.56
N ASP A 172 -3.97 3.68 -15.35
CA ASP A 172 -4.40 3.60 -16.75
C ASP A 172 -5.71 2.82 -16.85
N GLY A 173 -6.66 3.26 -17.67
CA GLY A 173 -7.97 2.58 -17.82
C GLY A 173 -8.90 2.66 -16.60
N GLY A 174 -8.71 3.64 -15.72
CA GLY A 174 -9.63 3.96 -14.63
C GLY A 174 -9.84 2.82 -13.64
N ALA A 175 -11.10 2.49 -13.33
CA ALA A 175 -11.42 1.48 -12.30
C ALA A 175 -10.82 0.09 -12.59
N ALA A 176 -10.77 -0.32 -13.86
CA ALA A 176 -10.19 -1.62 -14.25
C ALA A 176 -8.68 -1.66 -14.00
N GLY A 177 -7.96 -0.57 -14.28
CA GLY A 177 -6.54 -0.50 -13.97
C GLY A 177 -6.27 -0.50 -12.47
N MET A 178 -7.08 0.23 -11.69
CA MET A 178 -6.93 0.28 -10.23
C MET A 178 -7.21 -1.09 -9.60
N ASP A 179 -8.25 -1.78 -10.05
CA ASP A 179 -8.60 -3.12 -9.56
C ASP A 179 -7.49 -4.13 -9.88
N ALA A 180 -6.86 -4.04 -11.06
CA ALA A 180 -5.72 -4.89 -11.43
C ALA A 180 -4.47 -4.61 -10.59
N TRP A 181 -4.29 -3.36 -10.15
CA TRP A 181 -3.20 -3.02 -9.25
C TRP A 181 -3.47 -3.52 -7.82
N LEU A 182 -4.69 -3.32 -7.31
CA LEU A 182 -5.10 -3.77 -5.97
C LEU A 182 -5.13 -5.28 -5.84
N SER A 183 -5.55 -6.01 -6.88
CA SER A 183 -5.58 -7.47 -6.88
C SER A 183 -4.17 -8.03 -6.65
N GLU A 184 -3.17 -7.50 -7.34
CA GLU A 184 -1.77 -7.90 -7.15
C GLU A 184 -1.22 -7.44 -5.79
N TYR A 185 -1.60 -6.24 -5.32
CA TYR A 185 -1.17 -5.74 -4.01
C TYR A 185 -1.68 -6.62 -2.85
N HIS A 186 -2.94 -7.07 -2.94
CA HIS A 186 -3.59 -7.90 -1.92
C HIS A 186 -3.43 -9.41 -2.16
N LEU A 187 -2.69 -9.81 -3.20
CA LEU A 187 -2.50 -11.22 -3.60
C LEU A 187 -3.84 -11.96 -3.82
N VAL A 188 -4.81 -11.26 -4.42
CA VAL A 188 -6.14 -11.80 -4.75
C VAL A 188 -6.16 -12.22 -6.22
N GLU A 189 -6.40 -13.51 -6.48
CA GLU A 189 -6.45 -14.04 -7.83
C GLU A 189 -7.81 -13.79 -8.49
N GLY A 190 -7.81 -13.03 -9.60
CA GLY A 190 -8.97 -12.77 -10.46
C GLY A 190 -8.94 -13.57 -11.77
N ASN A 191 -10.09 -14.08 -12.20
CA ASN A 191 -10.20 -14.81 -13.48
C ASN A 191 -10.29 -13.89 -14.71
N ALA A 192 -10.90 -12.72 -14.57
CA ALA A 192 -11.20 -11.83 -15.70
C ALA A 192 -10.23 -10.64 -15.84
N LEU A 193 -9.52 -10.29 -14.78
CA LEU A 193 -8.60 -9.16 -14.70
C LEU A 193 -7.28 -9.67 -14.13
N ARG A 194 -6.17 -9.37 -14.81
CA ARG A 194 -4.83 -9.81 -14.39
C ARG A 194 -3.83 -8.66 -14.52
N GLY A 195 -2.98 -8.53 -13.53
CA GLY A 195 -1.83 -7.64 -13.54
C GLY A 195 -0.53 -8.43 -13.56
N GLU A 196 0.56 -7.78 -13.99
CA GLU A 196 1.91 -8.27 -13.70
C GLU A 196 2.19 -8.14 -12.19
N PRO A 197 3.00 -9.04 -11.61
CA PRO A 197 3.39 -8.95 -10.20
C PRO A 197 4.06 -7.61 -9.87
N LEU A 198 3.71 -7.02 -8.73
CA LEU A 198 4.27 -5.74 -8.31
C LEU A 198 5.73 -5.89 -7.86
N SER A 199 6.62 -5.07 -8.42
CA SER A 199 8.03 -5.01 -8.02
C SER A 199 8.24 -4.48 -6.61
N ALA A 200 7.36 -3.60 -6.12
CA ALA A 200 7.41 -3.07 -4.77
C ALA A 200 6.04 -3.21 -4.09
N VAL A 201 6.03 -3.95 -2.98
CA VAL A 201 4.86 -4.16 -2.10
C VAL A 201 5.12 -3.51 -0.75
N GLY A 202 4.05 -3.17 -0.03
CA GLY A 202 4.13 -2.52 1.28
C GLY A 202 3.26 -3.21 2.32
N GLY A 203 3.07 -2.52 3.44
CA GLY A 203 2.20 -2.95 4.51
C GLY A 203 0.71 -2.94 4.16
N VAL A 204 -0.14 -3.12 5.17
CA VAL A 204 -1.59 -3.08 4.96
C VAL A 204 -2.03 -1.66 4.56
N MET A 205 -2.84 -1.55 3.50
CA MET A 205 -3.44 -0.29 3.09
C MET A 205 -4.51 0.11 4.10
N ILE A 206 -4.25 1.17 4.87
CA ILE A 206 -5.18 1.67 5.90
C ILE A 206 -6.17 2.70 5.36
N GLY A 207 -5.87 3.28 4.20
CA GLY A 207 -6.70 4.29 3.58
C GLY A 207 -6.19 4.66 2.20
N GLY A 208 -7.10 5.20 1.38
CA GLY A 208 -6.78 5.66 0.05
C GLY A 208 -7.53 6.96 -0.27
N VAL A 209 -6.88 7.84 -1.04
CA VAL A 209 -7.46 9.07 -1.56
C VAL A 209 -7.40 9.03 -3.08
N VAL A 210 -8.55 9.28 -3.72
CA VAL A 210 -8.61 9.46 -5.16
C VAL A 210 -8.53 10.95 -5.46
N MET A 211 -7.45 11.36 -6.13
CA MET A 211 -7.24 12.76 -6.50
C MET A 211 -8.07 13.10 -7.73
N LYS A 212 -8.90 14.14 -7.60
CA LYS A 212 -9.66 14.75 -8.68
C LYS A 212 -9.57 16.26 -8.52
N VAL A 213 -9.35 16.97 -9.62
CA VAL A 213 -9.34 18.43 -9.71
C VAL A 213 -10.56 18.88 -10.49
#